data_AF-A0A1B2RZ81-F1
#
_entry.id   AF-A0A1B2RZ81-F1
#
_cell.length_a   1.000
_cell.length_b   1.000
_cell.length_c   1.000
_cell.angle_alpha   90.00
_cell.angle_beta   90.00
_cell.angle_gamma   90.00
#
_symmetry.space_group_name_H-M   'P 1'
#
loop_
_entity.id
_entity.type
_entity.pdbx_description
1 polymer ?
#
loop_
_entity_poly.entity_id
_entity_poly.type
_entity_poly.pdbx_seq_one_letter_code
_entity_poly.pdbx_strand_id
1 'polypeptide(L)'
;MLNIYELFIKYLIELEAATPEPKKKLMEKHHIVPKHAGGSPTGQVVFCSPENHTLAHFYRYLVYGEQGDWVCYQMRKNQKTTLRERSLLAVEKQKKLQINFWSSKWQSRQGKKGGKIGGIKDTSKQFAARQKVGLTFGSQGGLKNQSNFMKKALSRQTVWLYKWESFSFFLVIKPQPSFSKLIDILQVNTPNKTVKILKSSFYKVFDGQRRQMYGWQLWFIFL
;
A
#
# COMPACT_ATOMS: atom_id res chain seq x y z
N MET A 1 34.62 0.02 28.13
CA MET A 1 34.31 -1.38 27.77
C MET A 1 32.83 -1.44 27.45
N LEU A 2 32.44 -2.06 26.34
CA LEU A 2 31.01 -2.16 25.98
C LEU A 2 30.36 -3.24 26.85
N ASN A 3 29.13 -2.99 27.32
CA ASN A 3 28.36 -4.00 28.03
C ASN A 3 27.71 -5.00 27.05
N ILE A 4 27.17 -6.11 27.58
CA ILE A 4 26.59 -7.19 26.77
C ILE A 4 25.42 -6.71 25.88
N TYR A 5 24.65 -5.72 26.33
CA TYR A 5 23.55 -5.17 25.55
C TYR A 5 24.09 -4.32 24.40
N GLU A 6 25.06 -3.45 24.65
CA GLU A 6 25.70 -2.63 23.61
C GLU A 6 26.40 -3.49 22.55
N LEU A 7 27.06 -4.58 22.96
CA LEU A 7 27.63 -5.56 22.04
C LEU A 7 26.55 -6.23 21.19
N PHE A 8 25.42 -6.59 21.79
CA PHE A 8 24.29 -7.17 21.06
C PHE A 8 23.67 -6.18 20.08
N ILE A 9 23.52 -4.91 20.45
CA ILE A 9 23.03 -3.85 19.55
C ILE A 9 23.97 -3.68 18.35
N LYS A 10 25.30 -3.68 18.55
CA LYS A 10 26.26 -3.65 17.44
C LYS A 10 26.08 -4.84 16.50
N TYR A 11 25.97 -6.04 17.07
CA TYR A 11 25.68 -7.25 16.29
C TYR A 11 24.40 -7.12 15.46
N LEU A 12 23.32 -6.56 16.03
CA LEU A 12 22.07 -6.34 15.29
C LEU A 12 22.25 -5.36 14.12
N ILE A 13 22.96 -4.24 14.35
CA ILE A 13 23.24 -3.25 13.30
C ILE A 13 24.03 -3.87 12.13
N GLU A 14 25.03 -4.71 12.43
CA GLU A 14 25.84 -5.39 11.43
C GLU A 14 25.03 -6.44 10.65
N LEU A 15 24.22 -7.24 11.34
CA LEU A 15 23.38 -8.28 10.73
C LEU A 15 22.27 -7.69 9.84
N GLU A 16 21.74 -6.52 10.23
CA GLU A 16 20.74 -5.77 9.47
C GLU A 16 21.26 -5.23 8.15
N ALA A 17 22.51 -4.76 8.12
CA ALA A 17 23.16 -4.31 6.89
C ALA A 17 23.25 -5.43 5.84
N ALA A 18 23.39 -6.68 6.30
CA ALA A 18 23.52 -7.86 5.44
C ALA A 18 22.18 -8.52 5.06
N THR A 19 21.05 -8.11 5.64
CA THR A 19 19.77 -8.80 5.44
C THR A 19 19.07 -8.38 4.14
N PRO A 20 18.69 -9.33 3.24
CA PRO A 20 18.06 -8.99 1.97
C PRO A 20 16.63 -8.43 2.13
N GLU A 21 16.24 -7.50 1.24
CA GLU A 21 14.97 -6.75 1.24
C GLU A 21 13.68 -7.57 1.53
N PRO A 22 13.49 -8.80 1.02
CA PRO A 22 12.27 -9.56 1.30
C PRO A 22 12.08 -9.86 2.80
N LYS A 23 13.19 -10.06 3.54
CA LYS A 23 13.17 -10.35 4.98
C LYS A 23 12.98 -9.08 5.82
N LYS A 24 13.30 -7.90 5.29
CA LYS A 24 13.08 -6.62 5.99
C LYS A 24 11.62 -6.34 6.34
N LYS A 25 10.67 -6.87 5.56
CA LYS A 25 9.23 -6.72 5.86
C LYS A 25 8.77 -7.45 7.13
N LEU A 26 9.56 -8.38 7.64
CA LEU A 26 9.24 -9.16 8.84
C LEU A 26 10.01 -8.68 10.08
N MET A 27 10.82 -7.63 9.95
CA MET A 27 11.66 -7.12 11.04
C MET A 27 10.87 -6.15 11.91
N GLU A 28 11.12 -6.21 13.22
CA GLU A 28 10.52 -5.35 14.22
C GLU A 28 11.47 -4.21 14.58
N LYS A 29 10.92 -3.01 14.79
CA LYS A 29 11.67 -1.86 15.29
C LYS A 29 11.87 -2.00 16.80
N HIS A 30 13.11 -2.11 17.24
CA HIS A 30 13.52 -2.08 18.64
C HIS A 30 14.17 -0.74 18.96
N HIS A 31 13.67 -0.03 19.97
CA HIS A 31 14.30 1.19 20.46
C HIS A 31 15.47 0.83 21.39
N ILE A 32 16.66 1.37 21.11
CA ILE A 32 17.87 1.14 21.93
C ILE A 32 17.65 1.62 23.37
N VAL A 33 16.94 2.73 23.53
CA VAL A 33 16.41 3.19 24.82
C VAL A 33 14.88 3.17 24.73
N PRO A 34 14.19 2.27 25.42
CA PRO A 34 12.74 2.15 25.33
C PRO A 34 12.04 3.28 26.08
N LYS A 35 10.78 3.54 25.72
CA LYS A 35 9.98 4.63 26.31
C LYS A 35 9.83 4.52 27.83
N HIS A 36 9.72 3.30 28.37
CA HIS A 36 9.58 3.08 29.81
C HIS A 36 10.86 3.45 30.59
N ALA A 37 12.01 3.50 29.91
CA ALA A 37 13.31 3.93 30.42
C ALA A 37 13.64 5.39 30.06
N GLY A 38 12.64 6.21 29.75
CA GLY A 38 12.83 7.62 29.36
C GLY A 38 13.23 7.82 27.89
N GLY A 39 13.22 6.77 27.06
CA GLY A 39 13.52 6.87 25.64
C GLY A 39 12.50 7.69 24.84
N SER A 40 12.98 8.46 23.85
CA SER A 40 12.12 9.21 22.92
C SER A 40 11.43 8.28 21.91
N PRO A 41 10.16 8.55 21.52
CA PRO A 41 9.51 7.86 20.40
C PRO A 41 10.29 7.93 19.08
N THR A 42 11.07 9.00 18.89
CA THR A 42 11.95 9.25 17.74
C THR A 42 13.41 8.90 18.00
N GLY A 43 13.71 8.24 19.12
CA GLY A 43 15.06 7.83 19.50
C GLY A 43 15.68 6.80 18.54
N GLN A 44 16.95 6.49 18.81
CA GLN A 44 17.70 5.51 18.02
C GLN A 44 17.07 4.12 18.09
N VAL A 45 17.01 3.46 16.94
CA VAL A 45 16.36 2.16 16.75
C VAL A 45 17.20 1.23 15.89
N VAL A 46 16.97 -0.06 16.08
CA VAL A 46 17.50 -1.16 15.26
C VAL A 46 16.33 -2.02 14.79
N PHE A 47 16.41 -2.60 13.60
CA PHE A 47 15.39 -3.49 13.03
C PHE A 47 15.78 -4.95 13.22
N CYS A 48 15.22 -5.65 14.19
CA CYS A 48 15.63 -7.03 14.46
C CYS A 48 14.52 -8.04 14.15
N SER A 49 14.85 -9.33 14.07
CA SER A 49 13.81 -10.37 14.05
C SER A 49 13.04 -10.36 15.39
N PRO A 50 11.82 -10.92 15.44
CA PRO A 50 11.05 -11.01 16.69
C PRO A 50 11.82 -11.72 17.84
N GLU A 51 12.61 -12.73 17.50
CA GLU A 51 13.45 -13.48 18.44
C GLU A 51 14.56 -12.58 19.00
N ASN A 52 15.26 -11.86 18.11
CA ASN A 52 16.30 -10.92 18.50
C ASN A 52 15.74 -9.73 19.28
N HIS A 53 14.52 -9.27 18.98
CA HIS A 53 13.84 -8.23 19.76
C HIS A 53 13.57 -8.73 21.19
N THR A 54 13.17 -9.99 21.33
CA THR A 54 12.95 -10.63 22.63
C THR A 54 14.26 -10.73 23.42
N LEU A 55 15.36 -11.13 22.77
CA LEU A 55 16.69 -11.16 23.38
C LEU A 55 17.23 -9.77 23.72
N ALA A 56 16.94 -8.76 22.92
CA ALA A 56 17.37 -7.38 23.19
C ALA A 56 16.80 -6.88 24.51
N HIS A 57 15.50 -7.12 24.77
CA HIS A 57 14.90 -6.83 26.09
C HIS A 57 15.55 -7.64 27.21
N PHE A 58 15.85 -8.92 26.99
CA PHE A 58 16.51 -9.75 28.01
C PHE A 58 17.90 -9.22 28.38
N TYR A 59 18.76 -8.95 27.39
CA TYR A 59 20.10 -8.41 27.65
C TYR A 59 20.05 -7.01 28.26
N ARG A 60 19.10 -6.17 27.84
CA ARG A 60 18.89 -4.86 28.45
C ARG A 60 18.52 -4.99 29.93
N TYR A 61 17.63 -5.90 30.29
CA TYR A 61 17.28 -6.19 31.68
C TYR A 61 18.50 -6.66 32.50
N LEU A 62 19.33 -7.55 31.94
CA LEU A 62 20.55 -8.00 32.64
C LEU A 62 21.53 -6.86 32.92
N VAL A 63 21.60 -5.84 32.07
CA VAL A 63 22.52 -4.71 32.24
C VAL A 63 21.95 -3.63 33.16
N TYR A 64 20.69 -3.23 32.96
CA TYR A 64 20.11 -2.04 33.63
C TYR A 64 19.10 -2.37 34.73
N GLY A 65 18.67 -3.63 34.87
CA GLY A 65 17.70 -4.06 35.90
C GLY A 65 16.29 -3.50 35.72
N GLU A 66 15.96 -2.96 34.55
CA GLU A 66 14.69 -2.27 34.31
C GLU A 66 13.53 -3.27 34.18
N GLN A 67 12.56 -3.19 35.10
CA GLN A 67 11.45 -4.14 35.15
C GLN A 67 10.59 -4.15 33.86
N GLY A 68 10.52 -3.03 33.15
CA GLY A 68 9.81 -2.95 31.87
C GLY A 68 10.38 -3.90 30.82
N ASP A 69 11.71 -4.02 30.74
CA ASP A 69 12.38 -4.94 29.84
C ASP A 69 12.14 -6.40 30.22
N TRP A 70 12.13 -6.72 31.53
CA TRP A 70 11.77 -8.05 31.98
C TRP A 70 10.35 -8.43 31.60
N VAL A 71 9.39 -7.53 31.79
CA VAL A 71 8.00 -7.74 31.36
C VAL A 71 7.92 -7.97 29.85
N CYS A 72 8.60 -7.15 29.05
CA CYS A 72 8.65 -7.31 27.60
C CYS A 72 9.23 -8.67 27.18
N TYR A 73 10.33 -9.10 27.80
CA TYR A 73 10.91 -10.43 27.57
C TYR A 73 9.93 -11.55 27.93
N GLN A 74 9.33 -11.50 29.12
CA GLN A 74 8.39 -12.52 29.60
C GLN A 74 7.15 -12.65 28.72
N MET A 75 6.63 -11.53 28.22
CA MET A 75 5.48 -11.53 27.31
C MET A 75 5.80 -12.17 25.95
N ARG A 76 7.07 -12.08 25.52
CA ARG A 76 7.50 -12.48 24.17
C ARG A 76 8.16 -13.85 24.12
N LYS A 77 8.83 -14.27 25.20
CA LYS A 77 9.48 -15.58 25.26
C LYS A 77 8.44 -16.68 25.06
N ASN A 78 8.76 -17.66 24.22
CA ASN A 78 7.88 -18.79 23.88
C ASN A 78 6.58 -18.42 23.16
N GLN A 79 6.46 -17.23 22.55
CA GLN A 79 5.34 -16.93 21.68
C GLN A 79 5.36 -17.84 20.44
N LYS A 80 4.46 -18.82 20.39
CA LYS A 80 4.29 -19.73 19.23
C LYS A 80 3.38 -19.15 18.14
N THR A 81 2.63 -18.09 18.46
CA THR A 81 1.65 -17.49 17.56
C THR A 81 2.29 -16.41 16.68
N THR A 82 1.92 -16.43 15.41
CA THR A 82 2.34 -15.45 14.41
C THR A 82 1.77 -14.06 14.73
N LEU A 83 2.41 -13.00 14.22
CA LEU A 83 1.91 -11.63 14.35
C LEU A 83 0.47 -11.47 13.86
N ARG A 84 0.12 -12.19 12.78
CA ARG A 84 -1.23 -12.18 12.20
C ARG A 84 -2.25 -12.79 13.15
N GLU A 85 -1.96 -13.95 13.71
CA GLU A 85 -2.85 -14.62 14.67
C GLU A 85 -3.05 -13.77 15.93
N ARG A 86 -1.99 -13.17 16.47
CA ARG A 86 -2.10 -12.25 17.61
C ARG A 86 -3.00 -11.05 17.28
N SER A 87 -2.86 -10.51 16.08
CA SER A 87 -3.70 -9.39 15.61
C SER A 87 -5.17 -9.81 15.51
N LEU A 88 -5.45 -11.03 15.01
CA LEU A 88 -6.80 -11.58 14.93
C LEU A 88 -7.41 -11.81 16.32
N LEU A 89 -6.66 -12.43 17.24
CA LEU A 89 -7.10 -12.65 18.63
C LEU A 89 -7.36 -11.31 19.36
N ALA A 90 -6.53 -10.30 19.13
CA ALA A 90 -6.76 -8.96 19.67
C ALA A 90 -8.05 -8.34 19.12
N VAL A 91 -8.31 -8.49 17.82
CA VAL A 91 -9.57 -8.03 17.19
C VAL A 91 -10.78 -8.78 17.76
N GLU A 92 -10.70 -10.11 17.91
CA GLU A 92 -11.76 -10.93 18.50
C GLU A 92 -12.05 -10.55 19.96
N LYS A 93 -11.00 -10.35 20.76
CA LYS A 93 -11.13 -9.85 22.13
C LYS A 93 -11.81 -8.48 22.15
N GLN A 94 -11.43 -7.56 21.28
CA GLN A 94 -12.05 -6.23 21.20
C GLN A 94 -13.53 -6.31 20.77
N LYS A 95 -13.87 -7.23 19.84
CA LYS A 95 -15.26 -7.51 19.46
C LYS A 95 -16.07 -8.01 20.64
N LYS A 96 -15.57 -9.03 21.35
CA LYS A 96 -16.25 -9.64 22.50
C LYS A 96 -16.49 -8.64 23.64
N LEU A 97 -15.51 -7.77 23.89
CA LEU A 97 -15.60 -6.73 24.92
C LEU A 97 -16.35 -5.47 24.46
N GLN A 98 -16.74 -5.38 23.18
CA GLN A 98 -17.35 -4.19 22.58
C GLN A 98 -16.60 -2.89 22.89
N ILE A 99 -15.28 -2.91 22.75
CA ILE A 99 -14.39 -1.75 22.99
C ILE A 99 -13.82 -1.20 21.67
N ASN A 100 -13.29 0.02 21.71
CA ASN A 100 -12.70 0.72 20.57
C ASN A 100 -13.65 0.74 19.36
N PHE A 101 -13.19 0.29 18.20
CA PHE A 101 -13.98 0.26 16.96
C PHE A 101 -15.30 -0.50 17.10
N TRP A 102 -15.40 -1.47 18.02
CA TRP A 102 -16.61 -2.28 18.23
C TRP A 102 -17.56 -1.71 19.30
N SER A 103 -17.21 -0.57 19.90
CA SER A 103 -18.07 0.17 20.82
C SER A 103 -18.91 1.20 20.06
N SER A 104 -20.25 1.10 20.12
CA SER A 104 -21.16 2.09 19.54
C SER A 104 -20.89 3.51 20.07
N LYS A 105 -20.57 3.63 21.37
CA LYS A 105 -20.20 4.89 22.03
C LYS A 105 -18.92 5.47 21.44
N TRP A 106 -17.90 4.64 21.21
CA TRP A 106 -16.65 5.09 20.59
C TRP A 106 -16.85 5.46 19.13
N GLN A 107 -17.58 4.65 18.35
CA GLN A 107 -17.92 4.95 16.95
C GLN A 107 -18.67 6.28 16.83
N SER A 108 -19.66 6.51 17.70
CA SER A 108 -20.40 7.79 17.77
C SER A 108 -19.46 8.96 18.07
N ARG A 109 -18.55 8.81 19.04
CA ARG A 109 -17.55 9.85 19.36
C ARG A 109 -16.62 10.15 18.18
N GLN A 110 -16.10 9.14 17.49
CA GLN A 110 -15.25 9.36 16.31
C GLN A 110 -16.03 9.95 15.14
N GLY A 111 -17.27 9.50 14.92
CA GLY A 111 -18.17 10.08 13.91
C GLY A 111 -18.43 11.57 14.16
N LYS A 112 -18.60 11.97 15.43
CA LYS A 112 -18.74 13.38 15.82
C LYS A 112 -17.46 14.20 15.61
N LYS A 113 -16.28 13.60 15.77
CA LYS A 113 -14.99 14.28 15.47
C LYS A 113 -14.82 14.59 13.98
N GLY A 114 -15.45 13.80 13.10
CA GLY A 114 -15.50 14.07 11.66
C GLY A 114 -16.29 15.32 11.28
N GLY A 115 -16.74 16.15 12.23
CA GLY A 115 -17.64 17.28 11.98
C GLY A 115 -19.08 16.83 11.69
N LYS A 116 -19.98 17.77 11.36
CA LYS A 116 -21.35 17.49 10.85
C LYS A 116 -21.34 16.83 9.45
N ILE A 117 -20.39 15.94 9.15
CA ILE A 117 -20.25 15.28 7.85
C ILE A 117 -21.15 14.04 7.82
N GLY A 118 -22.45 14.33 7.94
CA GLY A 118 -23.51 13.69 7.17
C GLY A 118 -24.28 14.71 6.30
N GLY A 119 -24.08 16.03 6.48
CA GLY A 119 -24.87 17.07 5.83
C GLY A 119 -24.35 17.57 4.47
N ILE A 120 -23.18 17.09 4.02
CA ILE A 120 -22.61 17.45 2.71
C ILE A 120 -22.58 16.24 1.77
N LYS A 121 -23.28 15.16 2.11
CA LYS A 121 -23.51 14.07 1.16
C LYS A 121 -24.34 14.66 0.01
N ASP A 122 -23.82 14.56 -1.21
CA ASP A 122 -24.49 14.99 -2.45
C ASP A 122 -24.70 16.50 -2.67
N THR A 123 -23.93 17.36 -1.99
CA THR A 123 -23.93 18.79 -2.35
C THR A 123 -22.95 19.10 -3.49
N SER A 124 -23.28 20.11 -4.30
CA SER A 124 -22.42 20.63 -5.36
C SER A 124 -21.02 21.03 -4.85
N LYS A 125 -20.91 21.53 -3.60
CA LYS A 125 -19.62 21.88 -2.98
C LYS A 125 -18.73 20.66 -2.72
N GLN A 126 -19.29 19.54 -2.27
CA GLN A 126 -18.52 18.29 -2.11
C GLN A 126 -18.12 17.72 -3.47
N PHE A 127 -19.01 17.75 -4.46
CA PHE A 127 -18.69 17.32 -5.81
C PHE A 127 -17.53 18.14 -6.40
N ALA A 128 -17.59 19.47 -6.28
CA ALA A 128 -16.54 20.38 -6.71
C ALA A 128 -15.22 20.14 -5.95
N ALA A 129 -15.26 19.89 -4.64
CA ALA A 129 -14.07 19.56 -3.85
C ALA A 129 -13.45 18.21 -4.28
N ARG A 130 -14.27 17.18 -4.51
CA ARG A 130 -13.82 15.87 -5.02
C ARG A 130 -13.23 16.00 -6.43
N GLN A 131 -13.86 16.78 -7.31
CA GLN A 131 -13.31 17.11 -8.63
C GLN A 131 -11.98 17.85 -8.50
N LYS A 132 -11.87 18.86 -7.63
CA LYS A 132 -10.63 19.60 -7.41
C LYS A 132 -9.49 18.68 -6.95
N VAL A 133 -9.74 17.80 -5.99
CA VAL A 133 -8.74 16.81 -5.55
C VAL A 133 -8.38 15.84 -6.68
N GLY A 134 -9.37 15.36 -7.44
CA GLY A 134 -9.14 14.49 -8.60
C GLY A 134 -8.34 15.17 -9.73
N LEU A 135 -8.57 16.46 -9.98
CA LEU A 135 -7.86 17.24 -11.00
C LEU A 135 -6.44 17.59 -10.54
N THR A 136 -6.27 18.01 -9.28
CA THR A 136 -4.98 18.45 -8.73
C THR A 136 -4.06 17.27 -8.43
N PHE A 137 -4.58 16.21 -7.82
CA PHE A 137 -3.76 15.08 -7.33
C PHE A 137 -4.00 13.78 -8.09
N GLY A 138 -5.09 13.65 -8.84
CA GLY A 138 -5.42 12.41 -9.55
C GLY A 138 -4.45 12.09 -10.70
N SER A 139 -3.85 13.10 -11.34
CA SER A 139 -2.79 12.90 -12.33
C SER A 139 -1.51 12.34 -11.68
N GLN A 140 -1.08 12.93 -10.56
CA GLN A 140 0.13 12.53 -9.82
C GLN A 140 -0.03 11.15 -9.17
N GLY A 141 -1.16 10.90 -8.51
CA GLY A 141 -1.48 9.60 -7.90
C GLY A 141 -1.76 8.52 -8.95
N GLY A 142 -2.45 8.88 -10.03
CA GLY A 142 -2.74 7.98 -11.14
C GLY A 142 -1.48 7.46 -11.82
N LEU A 143 -0.51 8.33 -12.12
CA LEU A 143 0.76 7.91 -12.73
C LEU A 143 1.61 7.04 -11.80
N LYS A 144 1.70 7.38 -10.51
CA LYS A 144 2.45 6.57 -9.54
C LYS A 144 1.86 5.17 -9.38
N ASN A 145 0.53 5.08 -9.31
CA ASN A 145 -0.21 3.84 -9.06
C ASN A 145 -0.54 3.02 -10.32
N GLN A 146 -0.12 3.45 -11.50
CA GLN A 146 -0.22 2.63 -12.72
C GLN A 146 0.67 1.40 -12.62
N SER A 147 0.17 0.27 -13.13
CA SER A 147 0.93 -0.97 -13.20
C SER A 147 2.21 -0.78 -14.04
N ASN A 148 3.28 -1.50 -13.69
CA ASN A 148 4.54 -1.45 -14.45
C ASN A 148 4.33 -1.84 -15.91
N PHE A 149 3.44 -2.80 -16.16
CA PHE A 149 3.02 -3.17 -17.51
C PHE A 149 2.44 -1.97 -18.25
N MET A 150 1.53 -1.21 -17.63
CA MET A 150 0.92 -0.05 -18.29
C MET A 150 1.94 1.03 -18.62
N LYS A 151 2.86 1.32 -17.71
CA LYS A 151 3.95 2.28 -17.98
C LYS A 151 4.84 1.82 -19.14
N LYS A 152 5.17 0.53 -19.19
CA LYS A 152 5.96 -0.07 -20.28
C LYS A 152 5.21 -0.01 -21.61
N ALA A 153 3.94 -0.40 -21.63
CA ALA A 153 3.12 -0.40 -22.84
C ALA A 153 2.90 1.03 -23.38
N LEU A 154 2.66 2.02 -22.52
CA LEU A 154 2.46 3.42 -22.92
C LEU A 154 3.75 4.11 -23.39
N SER A 155 4.92 3.71 -22.89
CA SER A 155 6.22 4.24 -23.33
C SER A 155 6.71 3.66 -24.65
N ARG A 156 5.93 2.77 -25.28
CA ARG A 156 6.29 2.06 -26.50
C ARG A 156 5.27 2.31 -27.60
N GLN A 157 5.70 2.06 -28.83
CA GLN A 157 4.77 2.01 -29.95
C GLN A 157 3.88 0.78 -29.79
N THR A 158 2.60 0.93 -30.08
CA THR A 158 1.60 -0.15 -30.00
C THR A 158 0.85 -0.28 -31.31
N VAL A 159 0.48 -1.51 -31.65
CA VAL A 159 -0.35 -1.82 -32.82
C VAL A 159 -1.69 -2.34 -32.33
N TRP A 160 -2.75 -1.72 -32.82
CA TRP A 160 -4.12 -2.04 -32.49
C TRP A 160 -4.84 -2.56 -33.72
N LEU A 161 -5.56 -3.66 -33.58
CA LEU A 161 -6.46 -4.17 -34.60
C LEU A 161 -7.85 -3.64 -34.28
N TYR A 162 -8.47 -2.92 -35.22
CA TYR A 162 -9.91 -2.72 -35.23
C TYR A 162 -10.57 -3.82 -36.05
N LYS A 163 -11.60 -4.45 -35.51
CA LYS A 163 -12.42 -5.45 -36.17
C LYS A 163 -13.89 -5.22 -35.80
N TRP A 164 -14.72 -4.96 -36.81
CA TRP A 164 -16.16 -4.81 -36.65
C TRP A 164 -16.85 -5.39 -37.88
N GLU A 165 -17.70 -6.41 -37.68
CA GLU A 165 -18.37 -7.14 -38.77
C GLU A 165 -17.35 -7.62 -39.84
N SER A 166 -17.50 -7.18 -41.09
CA SER A 166 -16.62 -7.50 -42.22
C SER A 166 -15.44 -6.54 -42.39
N PHE A 167 -15.35 -5.48 -41.57
CA PHE A 167 -14.33 -4.45 -41.67
C PHE A 167 -13.22 -4.65 -40.64
N SER A 168 -11.96 -4.57 -41.07
CA SER A 168 -10.82 -4.58 -40.16
C SER A 168 -9.64 -3.78 -40.69
N PHE A 169 -8.91 -3.13 -39.78
CA PHE A 169 -7.68 -2.42 -40.11
C PHE A 169 -6.76 -2.33 -38.89
N PHE A 170 -5.47 -2.10 -39.15
CA PHE A 170 -4.48 -1.88 -38.11
C PHE A 170 -4.23 -0.39 -37.91
N LEU A 171 -4.10 0.01 -36.65
CA LEU A 171 -3.70 1.35 -36.24
C LEU A 171 -2.41 1.28 -35.43
N VAL A 172 -1.40 1.97 -35.91
CA VAL A 172 -0.11 2.09 -35.22
C VAL A 172 -0.10 3.38 -34.41
N ILE A 173 0.04 3.25 -33.09
CA ILE A 173 0.02 4.37 -32.15
C ILE A 173 1.40 4.54 -31.52
N LYS A 174 1.99 5.73 -31.70
CA LYS A 174 3.26 6.13 -31.06
C LYS A 174 3.13 6.12 -29.53
N PRO A 175 4.25 6.09 -28.77
CA PRO A 175 4.22 6.21 -27.31
C PRO A 175 3.30 7.34 -26.82
N GLN A 176 2.51 7.07 -25.78
CA GLN A 176 1.51 7.98 -25.25
C GLN A 176 1.82 8.37 -23.80
N PRO A 177 1.62 9.64 -23.42
CA PRO A 177 1.92 10.09 -22.06
C PRO A 177 0.89 9.59 -21.02
N SER A 178 -0.27 9.13 -21.46
CA SER A 178 -1.30 8.57 -20.58
C SER A 178 -2.24 7.62 -21.31
N PHE A 179 -2.85 6.71 -20.55
CA PHE A 179 -3.92 5.86 -21.07
C PHE A 179 -5.11 6.66 -21.61
N SER A 180 -5.41 7.83 -21.03
CA SER A 180 -6.47 8.70 -21.55
C SER A 180 -6.19 9.15 -22.99
N LYS A 181 -4.96 9.59 -23.30
CA LYS A 181 -4.58 10.02 -24.66
C LYS A 181 -4.64 8.87 -25.67
N LEU A 182 -4.24 7.67 -25.26
CA LEU A 182 -4.41 6.47 -26.07
C LEU A 182 -5.88 6.23 -26.43
N ILE A 183 -6.78 6.31 -25.44
CA ILE A 183 -8.23 6.14 -25.68
C ILE A 183 -8.77 7.24 -26.61
N ASP A 184 -8.33 8.49 -26.43
CA ASP A 184 -8.77 9.60 -27.30
C ASP A 184 -8.38 9.32 -28.77
N ILE A 185 -7.17 8.81 -29.03
CA ILE A 185 -6.72 8.41 -30.38
C ILE A 185 -7.58 7.28 -30.94
N LEU A 186 -7.81 6.22 -30.16
CA LEU A 186 -8.66 5.09 -30.57
C LEU A 186 -10.09 5.54 -30.85
N GLN A 187 -10.64 6.45 -30.04
CA GLN A 187 -11.98 7.00 -30.21
C GLN A 187 -12.12 7.78 -31.51
N VAL A 188 -11.13 8.63 -31.83
CA VAL A 188 -11.11 9.40 -33.09
C VAL A 188 -11.07 8.46 -34.31
N ASN A 189 -10.32 7.36 -34.21
CA ASN A 189 -10.15 6.39 -35.29
C ASN A 189 -11.23 5.30 -35.31
N THR A 190 -12.16 5.27 -34.36
CA THR A 190 -13.29 4.33 -34.42
C THR A 190 -14.23 4.74 -35.56
N PRO A 191 -14.48 3.87 -36.56
CA PRO A 191 -15.40 4.18 -37.67
C PRO A 191 -16.84 4.38 -37.17
N ASN A 192 -17.31 3.50 -36.29
CA ASN A 192 -18.64 3.62 -35.70
C ASN A 192 -18.67 4.73 -34.62
N LYS A 193 -19.05 5.95 -35.02
CA LYS A 193 -19.11 7.12 -34.15
C LYS A 193 -20.15 7.03 -33.03
N THR A 194 -21.10 6.09 -33.11
CA THR A 194 -22.07 5.85 -32.02
C THR A 194 -21.42 5.14 -30.83
N VAL A 195 -20.29 4.46 -31.04
CA VAL A 195 -19.60 3.72 -29.98
C VAL A 195 -18.68 4.65 -29.19
N LYS A 196 -19.02 4.88 -27.92
CA LYS A 196 -18.17 5.59 -26.96
C LYS A 196 -17.31 4.60 -26.16
N ILE A 197 -15.99 4.73 -26.28
CA ILE A 197 -15.02 3.91 -25.54
C ILE A 197 -14.99 4.38 -24.07
N LEU A 198 -15.44 3.51 -23.17
CA LEU A 198 -15.35 3.77 -21.72
C LEU A 198 -13.97 3.37 -21.20
N LYS A 199 -13.21 4.34 -20.67
CA LYS A 199 -11.83 4.16 -20.18
C LYS A 199 -11.70 3.02 -19.16
N SER A 200 -12.59 2.96 -18.17
CA SER A 200 -12.56 1.95 -17.11
C SER A 200 -12.76 0.53 -17.65
N SER A 201 -13.66 0.34 -18.61
CA SER A 201 -13.92 -0.95 -19.22
C SER A 201 -12.84 -1.36 -20.20
N PHE A 202 -12.31 -0.39 -20.98
CA PHE A 202 -11.28 -0.64 -21.98
C PHE A 202 -9.92 -0.98 -21.38
N TYR A 203 -9.65 -0.53 -20.14
CA TYR A 203 -8.46 -0.92 -19.39
C TYR A 203 -8.27 -2.44 -19.39
N LYS A 204 -9.35 -3.22 -19.32
CA LYS A 204 -9.29 -4.69 -19.33
C LYS A 204 -8.73 -5.27 -20.62
N VAL A 205 -8.94 -4.61 -21.77
CA VAL A 205 -8.32 -5.02 -23.04
C VAL A 205 -6.83 -4.74 -23.00
N PHE A 206 -6.47 -3.55 -22.52
CA PHE A 206 -5.09 -3.12 -22.41
C PHE A 206 -4.28 -4.01 -21.45
N ASP A 207 -4.86 -4.38 -20.31
CA ASP A 207 -4.28 -5.24 -19.27
C ASP A 207 -4.28 -6.74 -19.65
N GLY A 208 -4.77 -7.09 -20.85
CA GLY A 208 -4.84 -8.48 -21.33
C GLY A 208 -5.94 -9.33 -20.70
N GLN A 209 -6.75 -8.78 -19.79
CA GLN A 209 -7.91 -9.46 -19.20
C GLN A 209 -9.04 -9.71 -20.21
N ARG A 210 -9.07 -8.95 -21.31
CA ARG A 210 -10.04 -9.11 -22.41
C ARG A 210 -9.30 -9.06 -23.74
N ARG A 211 -9.69 -9.93 -24.67
CA ARG A 211 -9.09 -9.95 -26.01
C ARG A 211 -9.49 -8.74 -26.86
N GLN A 212 -10.74 -8.30 -26.76
CA GLN A 212 -11.27 -7.20 -27.58
C GLN A 212 -12.37 -6.42 -26.84
N MET A 213 -12.57 -5.16 -27.20
CA MET A 213 -13.72 -4.35 -26.78
C MET A 213 -13.96 -3.20 -27.76
N TYR A 214 -15.22 -2.88 -28.06
CA TYR A 214 -15.58 -1.82 -29.02
C TYR A 214 -14.92 -1.98 -30.40
N GLY A 215 -14.68 -3.23 -30.81
CA GLY A 215 -13.95 -3.58 -32.03
C GLY A 215 -12.43 -3.49 -31.92
N TRP A 216 -11.87 -2.90 -30.88
CA TRP A 216 -10.42 -2.78 -30.72
C TRP A 216 -9.81 -3.95 -29.95
N GLN A 217 -8.68 -4.43 -30.43
CA GLN A 217 -7.81 -5.42 -29.81
C GLN A 217 -6.37 -4.90 -29.81
N LEU A 218 -5.68 -5.00 -28.67
CA LEU A 218 -4.23 -4.78 -28.63
C LEU A 218 -3.55 -5.96 -29.32
N TRP A 219 -2.88 -5.71 -30.44
CA TRP A 219 -2.26 -6.76 -31.26
C TRP A 219 -0.79 -6.96 -30.91
N PHE A 220 -0.04 -5.87 -30.82
CA PHE A 220 1.41 -5.92 -30.61
C PHE A 220 1.93 -4.71 -29.84
N ILE A 221 2.96 -4.92 -29.01
CA ILE A 221 3.73 -3.87 -28.36
C ILE A 221 5.18 -4.03 -28.83
N PHE A 222 5.76 -3.00 -29.41
CA PHE A 222 7.16 -3.06 -29.84
C PHE A 222 8.09 -3.26 -28.63
N LEU A 223 9.08 -4.15 -28.79
CA LEU A 223 9.97 -4.54 -27.71
C LEU A 223 11.02 -3.50 -27.34
#